data_AF-A0A8S1XT45-F1
#
_entry.id   AF-A0A8S1XT45-F1
#
_cell.length_a   1.000
_cell.length_b   1.000
_cell.length_c   1.000
_cell.angle_alpha   90.00
_cell.angle_beta   90.00
_cell.angle_gamma   90.00
#
_symmetry.space_group_name_H-M   'P 1'
#
loop_
_entity.id
_entity.type
_entity.pdbx_description
1 polymer ?
#
loop_
_entity_poly.entity_id
_entity_poly.type
_entity_poly.pdbx_seq_one_letter_code
_entity_poly.pdbx_strand_id
1 'polypeptide(L)'
;MDLNQLECLLQQLTEAKDQIIKTANYCSAYPGSAQQIASMIENEFTQTRKDKKRIYLFLIHQIILDESQLRRQDNPFLKAFGGKLKKLLGDFCIVDDIKDLESAYTMIKRWERDLIFHPQFIQKLRSILQPKYDQLKQQQETFNALNQTDASANKQIEQSHKIYKHLQQLADIDSKTLEFNCNYDKFDEKTTSNQDLQNLIQEGEQCREQLIQSIIHLQQYYIEMAVQGENLQSEFYQGMQKKIDYYKEKKKEW
;
A
#
# COMPACT_ATOMS: atom_id res chain seq x y z
N MET A 1 41.01 24.05 3.57
CA MET A 1 39.75 23.40 3.97
C MET A 1 39.87 23.04 5.44
N ASP A 2 38.89 23.36 6.26
CA ASP A 2 38.84 22.90 7.64
C ASP A 2 38.14 21.52 7.68
N LEU A 3 38.91 20.48 8.02
CA LEU A 3 38.44 19.09 8.09
C LEU A 3 37.50 18.86 9.26
N ASN A 4 37.77 19.51 10.41
CA ASN A 4 36.93 19.39 11.60
C ASN A 4 35.57 20.01 11.35
N GLN A 5 35.52 21.10 10.57
CA GLN A 5 34.26 21.70 10.15
C GLN A 5 33.46 20.77 9.23
N LEU A 6 34.10 20.04 8.32
CA LEU A 6 33.41 19.05 7.47
C LEU A 6 32.86 17.90 8.31
N GLU A 7 33.65 17.34 9.22
CA GLU A 7 33.21 16.26 10.13
C GLU A 7 31.99 16.69 10.95
N CYS A 8 32.01 17.91 11.49
CA CYS A 8 30.89 18.46 12.23
C CYS A 8 29.62 18.58 11.35
N LEU A 9 29.76 19.05 10.11
CA LEU A 9 28.64 19.13 9.16
C LEU A 9 28.08 17.75 8.79
N LEU A 10 28.93 16.74 8.62
CA LEU A 10 28.50 15.37 8.31
C LEU A 10 27.78 14.72 9.50
N GLN A 11 28.26 14.93 10.73
CA GLN A 11 27.60 14.43 11.94
C GLN A 11 26.23 15.07 12.17
N GLN A 12 26.07 16.34 11.79
CA GLN A 12 24.82 17.09 11.92
C GLN A 12 23.87 16.90 10.74
N LEU A 13 24.25 16.09 9.74
CA LEU A 13 23.48 15.94 8.51
C LEU A 13 22.11 15.30 8.79
N THR A 14 21.05 16.01 8.44
CA THR A 14 19.67 15.53 8.45
C THR A 14 19.08 15.50 7.04
N GLU A 15 17.87 14.98 6.91
CA GLU A 15 17.11 15.01 5.65
C GLU A 15 16.66 16.42 5.23
N ALA A 16 16.87 17.43 6.09
CA ALA A 16 16.57 18.80 5.75
C ALA A 16 17.40 19.23 4.53
N LYS A 17 16.69 19.55 3.45
CA LYS A 17 17.28 19.97 2.16
C LYS A 17 18.32 21.09 2.34
N ASP A 18 18.05 22.06 3.21
CA ASP A 18 18.95 23.19 3.45
C ASP A 18 20.30 22.77 4.04
N GLN A 19 20.32 21.74 4.90
CA GLN A 19 21.56 21.22 5.46
C GLN A 19 22.38 20.46 4.43
N ILE A 20 21.71 19.68 3.57
CA ILE A 20 22.35 18.98 2.45
C ILE A 20 22.99 19.98 1.49
N ILE A 21 22.24 21.02 1.09
CA ILE A 21 22.75 22.07 0.20
C ILE A 21 23.90 22.84 0.86
N LYS A 22 23.76 23.22 2.13
CA LYS A 22 24.83 23.92 2.88
C LYS A 22 26.12 23.09 2.92
N THR A 23 26.00 21.80 3.19
CA THR A 23 27.16 20.89 3.27
C THR A 23 27.77 20.67 1.88
N ALA A 24 26.94 20.49 0.85
CA ALA A 24 27.39 20.37 -0.53
C ALA A 24 28.14 21.62 -1.00
N ASN A 25 27.61 22.81 -0.71
CA ASN A 25 28.26 24.09 -1.02
C ASN A 25 29.62 24.22 -0.32
N TYR A 26 29.72 23.83 0.95
CA TYR A 26 30.98 23.81 1.68
C TYR A 26 32.00 22.89 0.99
N CYS A 27 31.60 21.68 0.59
CA CYS A 27 32.46 20.76 -0.17
C CYS A 27 32.90 21.38 -1.51
N SER A 28 31.94 21.90 -2.29
CA SER A 28 32.16 22.47 -3.62
C SER A 28 33.11 23.67 -3.63
N ALA A 29 33.26 24.37 -2.50
CA ALA A 29 34.22 25.46 -2.34
C ALA A 29 35.70 24.99 -2.34
N TYR A 30 35.96 23.69 -2.14
CA TYR A 30 37.32 23.13 -2.04
C TYR A 30 37.59 22.00 -3.06
N PRO A 31 37.57 22.27 -4.38
CA PRO A 31 37.80 21.26 -5.41
C PRO A 31 39.14 20.51 -5.29
N GLY A 32 40.19 21.18 -4.82
CA GLY A 32 41.51 20.56 -4.62
C GLY A 32 41.53 19.45 -3.56
N SER A 33 40.51 19.41 -2.69
CA SER A 33 40.34 18.39 -1.65
C SER A 33 39.29 17.35 -2.00
N ALA A 34 38.79 17.29 -3.24
CA ALA A 34 37.66 16.44 -3.62
C ALA A 34 37.84 14.95 -3.30
N GLN A 35 39.05 14.40 -3.50
CA GLN A 35 39.34 13.00 -3.17
C GLN A 35 39.28 12.72 -1.67
N GLN A 36 39.79 13.65 -0.85
CA GLN A 36 39.74 13.56 0.60
C GLN A 36 38.30 13.66 1.10
N ILE A 37 37.56 14.66 0.62
CA ILE A 37 36.14 14.88 0.94
C ILE A 37 35.31 13.63 0.58
N ALA A 38 35.46 13.12 -0.65
CA ALA A 38 34.73 11.94 -1.09
C ALA A 38 35.05 10.69 -0.25
N SER A 39 36.28 10.57 0.24
CA SER A 39 36.69 9.45 1.11
C SER A 39 36.16 9.61 2.54
N MET A 40 36.09 10.83 3.08
CA MET A 40 35.43 11.10 4.36
C MET A 40 33.93 10.78 4.30
N ILE A 41 33.25 11.25 3.26
CA ILE A 41 31.82 10.95 3.04
C ILE A 41 31.59 9.45 2.86
N GLU A 42 32.46 8.75 2.13
CA GLU A 42 32.39 7.29 1.99
C GLU A 42 32.54 6.58 3.34
N ASN A 43 33.52 6.97 4.16
CA ASN A 43 33.74 6.37 5.46
C ASN A 43 32.52 6.54 6.38
N GLU A 44 31.99 7.77 6.45
CA GLU A 44 30.76 8.06 7.21
C GLU A 44 29.55 7.29 6.68
N PHE A 45 29.41 7.18 5.34
CA PHE A 45 28.35 6.42 4.70
C PHE A 45 28.39 4.94 5.10
N THR A 46 29.57 4.32 5.07
CA THR A 46 29.73 2.89 5.39
C THR A 46 29.51 2.61 6.89
N GLN A 47 29.89 3.53 7.78
CA GLN A 47 29.73 3.38 9.23
C GLN A 47 28.32 3.75 9.73
N THR A 48 27.58 4.53 8.95
CA THR A 48 26.24 5.00 9.31
C THR A 48 25.18 3.89 9.26
N ARG A 49 24.15 4.03 10.11
CA ARG A 49 22.97 3.17 10.13
C ARG A 49 22.20 3.21 8.80
N LYS A 50 21.56 2.10 8.42
CA LYS A 50 20.92 1.92 7.11
C LYS A 50 19.93 3.04 6.74
N ASP A 51 19.11 3.46 7.69
CA ASP A 51 18.09 4.52 7.57
C ASP A 51 18.68 5.87 7.18
N LYS A 52 19.91 6.15 7.61
CA LYS A 52 20.59 7.43 7.34
C LYS A 52 21.44 7.41 6.08
N LYS A 53 21.70 6.25 5.47
CA LYS A 53 22.51 6.14 4.23
C LYS A 53 21.91 6.93 3.07
N ARG A 54 20.58 7.05 3.02
CA ARG A 54 19.88 7.87 2.01
C ARG A 54 20.28 9.33 2.04
N ILE A 55 20.53 9.88 3.24
CA ILE A 55 20.91 11.28 3.45
C ILE A 55 22.27 11.56 2.80
N TYR A 56 23.23 10.66 3.02
CA TYR A 56 24.55 10.75 2.39
C TYR A 56 24.48 10.55 0.87
N LEU A 57 23.58 9.69 0.37
CA LEU A 57 23.37 9.54 -1.06
C LEU A 57 22.82 10.83 -1.69
N PHE A 58 21.89 11.51 -1.01
CA PHE A 58 21.40 12.83 -1.41
C PHE A 58 22.50 13.90 -1.38
N LEU A 59 23.39 13.88 -0.38
CA LEU A 59 24.54 14.77 -0.33
C LEU A 59 25.50 14.56 -1.50
N ILE A 60 25.85 13.31 -1.80
CA ILE A 60 26.70 12.96 -2.95
C ILE A 60 26.02 13.41 -4.25
N HIS A 61 24.72 13.18 -4.38
CA HIS A 61 23.93 13.64 -5.50
C HIS A 61 24.01 15.16 -5.68
N GLN A 62 23.83 15.92 -4.59
CA GLN A 62 23.91 17.38 -4.64
C GLN A 62 25.30 17.86 -5.07
N ILE A 63 26.37 17.29 -4.50
CA ILE A 63 27.76 17.65 -4.87
C ILE A 63 28.02 17.37 -6.36
N ILE A 64 27.57 16.22 -6.87
CA ILE A 64 27.69 15.86 -8.29
C ILE A 64 26.94 16.86 -9.18
N LEU A 65 25.73 17.26 -8.79
CA LEU A 65 24.96 18.25 -9.53
C LEU A 65 25.64 19.63 -9.53
N ASP A 66 26.09 20.10 -8.37
CA ASP A 66 26.79 21.38 -8.23
C ASP A 66 28.06 21.41 -9.11
N GLU A 67 28.86 20.34 -9.07
CA GLU A 67 30.06 20.23 -9.90
C GLU A 67 29.73 20.25 -11.39
N SER A 68 28.67 19.55 -11.81
CA SER A 68 28.23 19.55 -13.22
C SER A 68 27.79 20.93 -13.71
N GLN A 69 27.23 21.76 -12.82
CA GLN A 69 26.80 23.12 -13.13
C GLN A 69 27.96 24.13 -13.16
N LEU A 70 28.98 23.93 -12.33
CA LEU A 70 30.16 24.78 -12.26
C LEU A 70 31.11 24.64 -13.46
N ARG A 71 30.92 23.61 -14.31
CA ARG A 71 31.65 23.38 -15.58
C ARG A 71 33.17 23.51 -15.47
N ARG A 72 33.76 23.01 -14.37
CA ARG A 72 35.22 23.00 -14.17
C ARG A 72 35.87 22.04 -15.15
N GLN A 73 37.03 22.40 -15.72
CA GLN A 73 37.70 21.58 -16.75
C GLN A 73 38.00 20.14 -16.28
N ASP A 74 38.37 19.94 -15.01
CA ASP A 74 38.82 18.64 -14.51
C ASP A 74 37.76 17.82 -13.77
N ASN A 75 36.60 18.43 -13.48
CA ASN A 75 35.48 17.84 -12.74
C ASN A 75 35.91 16.97 -11.52
N PRO A 76 36.71 17.52 -10.57
CA PRO A 76 37.32 16.77 -9.47
C PRO A 76 36.34 15.92 -8.66
N PHE A 77 35.14 16.43 -8.36
CA PHE A 77 34.13 15.67 -7.60
C PHE A 77 33.47 14.56 -8.43
N LEU A 78 33.26 14.74 -9.74
CA LEU A 78 32.76 13.67 -10.61
C LEU A 78 33.75 12.51 -10.67
N LYS A 79 35.06 12.81 -10.75
CA LYS A 79 36.11 11.78 -10.73
C LYS A 79 36.20 11.08 -9.38
N ALA A 80 36.17 11.85 -8.29
CA ALA A 80 36.27 11.32 -6.93
C ALA A 80 35.10 10.39 -6.57
N PHE A 81 33.86 10.81 -6.85
CA PHE A 81 32.68 9.99 -6.58
C PHE A 81 32.44 8.90 -7.63
N GLY A 82 32.75 9.15 -8.91
CA GLY A 82 32.56 8.18 -9.99
C GLY A 82 33.22 6.82 -9.70
N GLY A 83 34.43 6.82 -9.11
CA GLY A 83 35.10 5.59 -8.69
C GLY A 83 34.47 4.88 -7.50
N LYS A 84 33.72 5.59 -6.65
CA LYS A 84 33.16 5.12 -5.38
C LYS A 84 31.68 4.72 -5.48
N LEU A 85 30.93 5.29 -6.44
CA LEU A 85 29.48 5.14 -6.56
C LEU A 85 29.01 3.68 -6.61
N LYS A 86 29.73 2.78 -7.30
CA LYS A 86 29.33 1.36 -7.34
C LYS A 86 29.36 0.71 -5.96
N LYS A 87 30.41 0.97 -5.17
CA LYS A 87 30.55 0.45 -3.83
C LYS A 87 29.49 1.05 -2.90
N LEU A 88 29.30 2.36 -2.96
CA LEU A 88 28.29 3.08 -2.18
C LEU A 88 26.87 2.57 -2.46
N LEU A 89 26.52 2.34 -3.73
CA LEU A 89 25.22 1.76 -4.09
C LEU A 89 25.10 0.30 -3.64
N GLY A 90 26.18 -0.48 -3.70
CA GLY A 90 26.20 -1.83 -3.15
C GLY A 90 25.92 -1.84 -1.64
N ASP A 91 26.58 -0.95 -0.89
CA ASP A 91 26.37 -0.76 0.54
C ASP A 91 24.99 -0.15 0.86
N PHE A 92 24.37 0.55 -0.09
CA PHE A 92 23.02 1.11 0.01
C PHE A 92 21.94 0.04 -0.18
N CYS A 93 22.15 -0.96 -1.04
CA CYS A 93 21.17 -2.03 -1.33
C CYS A 93 20.77 -2.92 -0.13
N ILE A 94 21.31 -2.64 1.06
CA ILE A 94 20.96 -3.29 2.33
C ILE A 94 19.70 -2.65 2.96
N VAL A 95 19.14 -1.59 2.37
CA VAL A 95 17.88 -0.96 2.81
C VAL A 95 16.68 -1.91 2.69
N ASP A 96 15.70 -1.69 3.55
CA ASP A 96 14.49 -2.52 3.66
C ASP A 96 13.24 -1.84 3.07
N ASP A 97 13.32 -0.54 2.72
CA ASP A 97 12.23 0.22 2.09
C ASP A 97 12.45 0.37 0.58
N ILE A 98 11.43 0.04 -0.21
CA ILE A 98 11.42 0.21 -1.66
C ILE A 98 11.54 1.68 -2.07
N LYS A 99 11.01 2.62 -1.28
CA LYS A 99 11.05 4.07 -1.56
C LYS A 99 12.47 4.63 -1.58
N ASP A 100 13.34 4.08 -0.73
CA ASP A 100 14.75 4.49 -0.68
C ASP A 100 15.47 4.07 -1.97
N LEU A 101 15.15 2.88 -2.52
CA LEU A 101 15.66 2.43 -3.81
C LEU A 101 15.10 3.27 -4.97
N GLU A 102 13.80 3.56 -4.99
CA GLU A 102 13.18 4.44 -5.99
C GLU A 102 13.82 5.83 -6.02
N SER A 103 14.19 6.36 -4.85
CA SER A 103 14.91 7.62 -4.72
C SER A 103 16.29 7.55 -5.36
N ALA A 104 17.05 6.47 -5.12
CA ALA A 104 18.34 6.23 -5.76
C ALA A 104 18.21 6.07 -7.29
N TYR A 105 17.19 5.36 -7.78
CA TYR A 105 16.88 5.27 -9.21
C TYR A 105 16.59 6.63 -9.83
N THR A 106 15.82 7.47 -9.13
CA THR A 106 15.50 8.82 -9.57
C THR A 106 16.75 9.68 -9.71
N MET A 107 17.69 9.58 -8.77
CA MET A 107 19.00 10.24 -8.87
C MET A 107 19.80 9.77 -10.09
N ILE A 108 19.90 8.46 -10.29
CA ILE A 108 20.62 7.87 -11.43
C ILE A 108 19.98 8.28 -12.77
N LYS A 109 18.65 8.29 -12.84
CA LYS A 109 17.90 8.76 -14.03
C LYS A 109 18.17 10.24 -14.31
N ARG A 110 18.27 11.06 -13.27
CA ARG A 110 18.67 12.47 -13.42
C ARG A 110 20.10 12.59 -13.97
N TRP A 111 21.05 11.82 -13.47
CA TRP A 111 22.42 11.82 -13.99
C TRP A 111 22.51 11.37 -15.46
N GLU A 112 21.66 10.44 -15.88
CA GLU A 112 21.54 10.04 -17.29
C GLU A 112 20.96 11.16 -18.15
N ARG A 113 19.84 11.76 -17.73
CA ARG A 113 19.17 12.85 -18.45
C ARG A 113 20.07 14.08 -18.60
N ASP A 114 20.77 14.42 -17.53
CA ASP A 114 21.65 15.59 -17.47
C ASP A 114 23.05 15.28 -18.08
N LEU A 115 23.23 14.07 -18.65
CA LEU A 115 24.47 13.60 -19.30
C LEU A 115 25.73 13.69 -18.43
N ILE A 116 25.58 13.53 -17.11
CA ILE A 116 26.67 13.66 -16.14
C ILE A 116 27.63 12.47 -16.21
N PHE A 117 27.09 11.26 -16.42
CA PHE A 117 27.88 10.05 -16.58
C PHE A 117 27.55 9.33 -17.88
N HIS A 118 28.52 8.55 -18.38
CA HIS A 118 28.34 7.73 -19.58
C HIS A 118 27.19 6.71 -19.41
N PRO A 119 26.35 6.46 -20.44
CA PRO A 119 25.19 5.55 -20.34
C PRO A 119 25.56 4.14 -19.87
N GLN A 120 26.70 3.59 -20.30
CA GLN A 120 27.17 2.28 -19.82
C GLN A 120 27.49 2.27 -18.33
N PHE A 121 27.98 3.39 -17.78
CA PHE A 121 28.22 3.51 -16.35
C PHE A 121 26.89 3.60 -15.59
N ILE A 122 25.94 4.40 -16.08
CA ILE A 122 24.57 4.48 -15.55
C ILE A 122 23.91 3.09 -15.49
N GLN A 123 24.01 2.31 -16.58
CA GLN A 123 23.46 0.95 -16.61
C GLN A 123 24.08 0.04 -15.54
N LYS A 124 25.39 0.15 -15.31
CA LYS A 124 26.09 -0.58 -14.23
C LYS A 124 25.60 -0.17 -12.84
N LEU A 125 25.27 1.11 -12.64
CA LEU A 125 24.69 1.58 -11.36
C LEU A 125 23.27 1.01 -11.16
N ARG A 126 22.44 1.03 -12.21
CA ARG A 126 21.08 0.45 -12.17
C ARG A 126 21.10 -1.05 -11.87
N SER A 127 22.01 -1.80 -12.49
CA SER A 127 22.10 -3.25 -12.27
C SER A 127 22.48 -3.64 -10.84
N ILE A 128 23.08 -2.73 -10.06
CA ILE A 128 23.37 -2.96 -8.64
C ILE A 128 22.09 -2.88 -7.79
N LEU A 129 21.20 -1.94 -8.12
CA LEU A 129 19.95 -1.72 -7.39
C LEU A 129 18.85 -2.73 -7.78
N GLN A 130 18.85 -3.20 -9.04
CA GLN A 130 17.77 -3.98 -9.64
C GLN A 130 17.37 -5.23 -8.86
N PRO A 131 18.31 -6.11 -8.43
CA PRO A 131 17.92 -7.35 -7.76
C PRO A 131 17.16 -7.10 -6.45
N LYS A 132 17.60 -6.10 -5.67
CA LYS A 132 16.96 -5.75 -4.40
C LYS A 132 15.60 -5.09 -4.63
N TYR A 133 15.49 -4.23 -5.64
CA TYR A 133 14.23 -3.61 -6.02
C TYR A 133 13.18 -4.65 -6.42
N ASP A 134 13.54 -5.59 -7.30
CA ASP A 134 12.65 -6.67 -7.72
C ASP A 134 12.22 -7.55 -6.54
N GLN A 135 13.16 -7.84 -5.63
CA GLN A 135 12.87 -8.58 -4.39
C GLN A 135 11.84 -7.85 -3.51
N LEU A 136 12.04 -6.57 -3.21
CA LEU A 136 11.12 -5.80 -2.36
C LEU A 136 9.76 -5.61 -3.04
N LYS A 137 9.73 -5.43 -4.36
CA LYS A 137 8.50 -5.32 -5.13
C LYS A 137 7.69 -6.61 -5.08
N GLN A 138 8.33 -7.77 -5.27
CA GLN A 138 7.68 -9.06 -5.13
C GLN A 138 7.12 -9.28 -3.71
N GLN A 139 7.87 -8.89 -2.67
CA GLN A 139 7.38 -8.95 -1.29
C GLN A 139 6.15 -8.08 -1.06
N GLN A 140 6.13 -6.86 -1.63
CA GLN A 140 4.99 -5.95 -1.54
C GLN A 140 3.77 -6.50 -2.30
N GLU A 141 3.96 -7.03 -3.51
CA GLU A 141 2.90 -7.66 -4.29
C GLU A 141 2.31 -8.88 -3.57
N THR A 142 3.16 -9.72 -2.96
CA THR A 142 2.74 -10.87 -2.15
C THR A 142 1.93 -10.44 -0.94
N PHE A 143 2.40 -9.42 -0.21
CA PHE A 143 1.70 -8.88 0.95
C PHE A 143 0.32 -8.28 0.57
N ASN A 144 0.25 -7.56 -0.54
CA ASN A 144 -1.01 -7.02 -1.04
C ASN A 144 -1.99 -8.11 -1.48
N ALA A 145 -1.50 -9.18 -2.13
CA ALA A 145 -2.32 -10.33 -2.51
C ALA A 145 -2.87 -11.06 -1.28
N LEU A 146 -2.05 -11.25 -0.23
CA LEU A 146 -2.49 -11.83 1.04
C LEU A 146 -3.59 -10.98 1.70
N ASN A 147 -3.39 -9.66 1.79
CA ASN A 147 -4.40 -8.75 2.36
C ASN A 147 -5.71 -8.70 1.56
N GLN A 148 -5.66 -8.85 0.23
CA GLN A 148 -6.88 -8.95 -0.59
C GLN A 148 -7.64 -10.26 -0.32
N THR A 149 -6.91 -11.32 0.02
CA THR A 149 -7.48 -12.62 0.37
C THR A 149 -8.08 -12.59 1.79
N ASP A 150 -7.45 -11.89 2.72
CA ASP A 150 -7.99 -11.68 4.08
C ASP A 150 -9.21 -10.74 4.08
N ALA A 151 -9.22 -9.71 3.23
CA ALA A 151 -10.36 -8.81 3.09
C ALA A 151 -11.59 -9.50 2.47
N SER A 152 -11.39 -10.46 1.56
CA SER A 152 -12.49 -11.26 1.01
C SER A 152 -13.04 -12.27 2.02
N ALA A 153 -12.17 -12.88 2.84
CA ALA A 153 -12.57 -13.77 3.93
C ALA A 153 -13.36 -13.02 5.04
N ASN A 154 -12.91 -11.82 5.44
CA ASN A 154 -13.63 -11.02 6.43
C ASN A 154 -15.02 -10.57 5.96
N LYS A 155 -15.19 -10.25 4.67
CA LYS A 155 -16.52 -9.95 4.09
C LYS A 155 -17.46 -11.15 4.14
N GLN A 156 -16.96 -12.37 3.89
CA GLN A 156 -17.76 -13.59 4.00
C GLN A 156 -18.19 -13.85 5.45
N ILE A 157 -17.28 -13.67 6.41
CA ILE A 157 -17.60 -13.83 7.84
C ILE A 157 -18.65 -12.82 8.30
N GLU A 158 -18.56 -11.56 7.85
CA GLU A 158 -19.52 -10.50 8.19
C GLU A 158 -20.91 -10.78 7.57
N GLN A 159 -20.96 -11.30 6.35
CA GLN A 159 -22.20 -11.77 5.71
C GLN A 159 -22.79 -12.98 6.43
N SER A 160 -21.97 -13.98 6.79
CA SER A 160 -22.42 -15.14 7.58
C SER A 160 -22.96 -14.73 8.96
N HIS A 161 -22.36 -13.73 9.60
CA HIS A 161 -22.84 -13.22 10.88
C HIS A 161 -24.18 -12.47 10.76
N LYS A 162 -24.38 -11.70 9.68
CA LYS A 162 -25.69 -11.08 9.37
C LYS A 162 -26.77 -12.14 9.12
N ILE A 163 -26.45 -13.19 8.36
CA ILE A 163 -27.35 -14.32 8.12
C ILE A 163 -27.70 -15.00 9.45
N TYR A 164 -26.71 -15.29 10.29
CA TYR A 164 -26.92 -15.90 11.61
C TYR A 164 -27.86 -15.07 12.50
N LYS A 165 -27.64 -13.76 12.60
CA LYS A 165 -28.52 -12.87 13.38
C LYS A 165 -29.94 -12.81 12.82
N HIS A 166 -30.10 -12.82 11.50
CA HIS A 166 -31.42 -12.81 10.87
C HIS A 166 -32.18 -14.12 11.08
N LEU A 167 -31.49 -15.27 10.95
CA LEU A 167 -32.06 -16.58 11.26
C LEU A 167 -32.49 -16.70 12.73
N GLN A 168 -31.73 -16.09 13.64
CA GLN A 168 -32.09 -16.05 15.07
C GLN A 168 -33.39 -15.25 15.31
N GLN A 169 -33.58 -14.13 14.60
CA GLN A 169 -34.82 -13.35 14.68
C GLN A 169 -36.04 -14.12 14.14
N LEU A 170 -35.87 -14.90 13.07
CA LEU A 170 -36.94 -15.75 12.53
C LEU A 170 -37.32 -16.88 13.50
N ALA A 171 -36.34 -17.50 14.16
CA ALA A 171 -36.59 -18.53 15.17
C ALA A 171 -37.36 -17.98 16.39
N ASP A 172 -37.07 -16.76 16.82
CA ASP A 172 -37.83 -16.07 17.88
C ASP A 172 -39.30 -15.80 17.46
N ILE A 173 -39.54 -15.51 16.18
CA ILE A 173 -40.89 -15.33 15.62
C ILE A 173 -41.64 -16.67 15.59
N ASP A 174 -41.02 -17.75 15.13
CA ASP A 174 -41.61 -19.10 15.14
C ASP A 174 -41.99 -19.53 16.56
N SER A 175 -41.13 -19.26 17.56
CA SER A 175 -41.41 -19.55 18.97
C SER A 175 -42.64 -18.79 19.48
N LYS A 176 -42.76 -17.49 19.17
CA LYS A 176 -43.94 -16.69 19.58
C LYS A 176 -45.23 -17.11 18.88
N THR A 177 -45.13 -17.55 17.63
CA THR A 177 -46.27 -18.05 16.86
C THR A 177 -46.76 -19.40 17.39
N LEU A 178 -45.83 -20.26 17.82
CA LEU A 178 -46.12 -21.50 18.55
C LEU A 178 -46.78 -21.24 19.91
N GLU A 179 -46.28 -20.27 20.68
CA GLU A 179 -46.89 -19.86 21.95
C GLU A 179 -48.33 -19.34 21.77
N PHE A 180 -48.60 -18.56 20.71
CA PHE A 180 -49.95 -18.13 20.36
C PHE A 180 -50.88 -19.32 20.06
N ASN A 181 -50.46 -20.26 19.20
CA ASN A 181 -51.26 -21.43 18.88
C ASN A 181 -51.54 -22.32 20.10
N CYS A 182 -50.55 -22.51 20.98
CA CYS A 182 -50.74 -23.28 22.22
C CYS A 182 -51.68 -22.60 23.24
N ASN A 183 -51.79 -21.27 23.23
CA ASN A 183 -52.74 -20.54 24.05
C ASN A 183 -54.15 -20.51 23.42
N TYR A 184 -54.23 -20.51 22.09
CA TYR A 184 -55.49 -20.67 21.35
C TYR A 184 -56.10 -22.06 21.56
N ASP A 185 -55.29 -23.13 21.61
CA ASP A 185 -55.79 -24.48 21.90
C ASP A 185 -56.31 -24.67 23.34
N LYS A 186 -55.95 -23.76 24.26
CA LYS A 186 -56.44 -23.76 25.65
C LYS A 186 -57.74 -22.97 25.82
N PHE A 187 -58.31 -22.43 24.74
CA PHE A 187 -59.62 -21.78 24.78
C PHE A 187 -60.74 -22.81 24.94
N ASP A 188 -61.43 -22.78 26.07
CA ASP A 188 -62.63 -23.57 26.34
C ASP A 188 -63.86 -22.64 26.22
N GLU A 189 -64.77 -22.94 25.29
CA GLU A 189 -65.88 -22.07 24.83
C GLU A 189 -66.88 -21.64 25.93
N LYS A 190 -66.78 -22.16 27.16
CA LYS A 190 -67.86 -22.10 28.14
C LYS A 190 -67.79 -20.96 29.16
N THR A 191 -66.71 -20.17 29.20
CA THR A 191 -66.52 -19.15 30.27
C THR A 191 -65.85 -17.84 29.85
N THR A 192 -65.77 -17.54 28.56
CA THR A 192 -64.94 -16.43 28.08
C THR A 192 -65.73 -15.13 27.98
N SER A 193 -65.22 -14.07 28.61
CA SER A 193 -65.84 -12.75 28.53
C SER A 193 -65.63 -12.16 27.12
N ASN A 194 -66.56 -11.33 26.67
CA ASN A 194 -66.47 -10.66 25.36
C ASN A 194 -65.17 -9.83 25.21
N GLN A 195 -64.58 -9.41 26.33
CA GLN A 195 -63.32 -8.66 26.40
C GLN A 195 -62.10 -9.52 26.04
N ASP A 196 -62.06 -10.77 26.51
CA ASP A 196 -60.95 -11.69 26.26
C ASP A 196 -60.90 -12.13 24.79
N LEU A 197 -62.09 -12.26 24.18
CA LEU A 197 -62.26 -12.55 22.76
C LEU A 197 -61.78 -11.39 21.88
N GLN A 198 -62.05 -10.14 22.29
CA GLN A 198 -61.52 -8.96 21.59
C GLN A 198 -59.99 -8.85 21.70
N ASN A 199 -59.41 -9.14 22.86
CA ASN A 199 -57.96 -9.13 23.04
C ASN A 199 -57.26 -10.14 22.12
N LEU A 200 -57.81 -11.36 21.99
CA LEU A 200 -57.25 -12.38 21.10
C LEU A 200 -57.37 -12.04 19.62
N ILE A 201 -58.48 -11.44 19.21
CA ILE A 201 -58.61 -10.94 17.84
C ILE A 201 -57.55 -9.87 17.56
N GLN A 202 -57.33 -8.96 18.52
CA GLN A 202 -56.32 -7.90 18.39
C GLN A 202 -54.89 -8.45 18.35
N GLU A 203 -54.56 -9.44 19.18
CA GLU A 203 -53.26 -10.15 19.16
C GLU A 203 -53.06 -10.91 17.84
N GLY A 204 -54.12 -11.57 17.33
CA GLY A 204 -54.10 -12.24 16.04
C GLY A 204 -53.90 -11.29 14.86
N GLU A 205 -54.53 -10.12 14.88
CA GLU A 205 -54.33 -9.08 13.86
C GLU A 205 -52.91 -8.51 13.90
N GLN A 206 -52.38 -8.23 15.09
CA GLN A 206 -50.98 -7.78 15.26
C GLN A 206 -49.99 -8.84 14.76
N CYS A 207 -50.21 -10.11 15.09
CA CYS A 207 -49.38 -11.21 14.63
C CYS A 207 -49.43 -11.34 13.09
N ARG A 208 -50.63 -11.23 12.49
CA ARG A 208 -50.80 -11.24 11.03
C ARG A 208 -50.05 -10.11 10.36
N GLU A 209 -50.14 -8.90 10.89
CA GLU A 209 -49.49 -7.72 10.31
C GLU A 209 -47.96 -7.80 10.42
N GLN A 210 -47.43 -8.31 11.54
CA GLN A 210 -46.00 -8.61 11.69
C GLN A 210 -45.51 -9.68 10.70
N LEU A 211 -46.30 -10.73 10.46
CA LEU A 211 -46.00 -11.77 9.47
C LEU A 211 -45.95 -11.21 8.06
N ILE A 212 -46.93 -10.38 7.67
CA ILE A 212 -46.97 -9.73 6.35
C ILE A 212 -45.73 -8.85 6.16
N GLN A 213 -45.39 -8.01 7.14
CA GLN A 213 -44.19 -7.16 7.08
C GLN A 213 -42.90 -8.00 6.96
N SER A 214 -42.82 -9.10 7.69
CA SER A 214 -41.67 -10.02 7.64
C SER A 214 -41.53 -10.68 6.27
N ILE A 215 -42.64 -11.14 5.67
CA ILE A 215 -42.64 -11.71 4.31
C ILE A 215 -42.17 -10.68 3.28
N ILE A 216 -42.69 -9.45 3.34
CA ILE A 216 -42.30 -8.37 2.41
C ILE A 216 -40.81 -8.09 2.55
N HIS A 217 -40.29 -7.99 3.78
CA HIS A 217 -38.88 -7.75 4.03
C HIS A 217 -38.00 -8.88 3.49
N LEU A 218 -38.41 -10.13 3.69
CA LEU A 218 -37.71 -11.30 3.18
C LEU A 218 -37.65 -11.30 1.64
N GLN A 219 -38.76 -10.97 0.99
CA GLN A 219 -38.83 -10.88 -0.47
C GLN A 219 -37.92 -9.77 -1.01
N GLN A 220 -37.90 -8.59 -0.38
CA GLN A 220 -36.98 -7.51 -0.74
C GLN A 220 -35.52 -7.94 -0.59
N TYR A 221 -35.18 -8.60 0.52
CA TYR A 221 -33.82 -9.07 0.76
C TYR A 221 -33.35 -10.12 -0.26
N TYR A 222 -34.21 -11.08 -0.65
CA TYR A 222 -33.86 -12.05 -1.69
C TYR A 222 -33.66 -11.39 -3.07
N ILE A 223 -34.42 -10.35 -3.39
CA ILE A 223 -34.22 -9.56 -4.61
C ILE A 223 -32.87 -8.84 -4.55
N GLU A 224 -32.52 -8.20 -3.44
CA GLU A 224 -31.22 -7.54 -3.27
C GLU A 224 -30.05 -8.52 -3.41
N MET A 225 -30.17 -9.71 -2.82
CA MET A 225 -29.17 -10.78 -2.96
C MET A 225 -29.04 -11.29 -4.40
N ALA A 226 -30.14 -11.42 -5.13
CA ALA A 226 -30.11 -11.80 -6.54
C ALA A 226 -29.40 -10.75 -7.39
N VAL A 227 -29.73 -9.47 -7.19
CA VAL A 227 -29.08 -8.35 -7.90
C VAL A 227 -27.58 -8.27 -7.58
N GLN A 228 -27.19 -8.46 -6.32
CA GLN A 228 -25.77 -8.53 -5.95
C GLN A 228 -25.05 -9.71 -6.61
N GLY A 229 -25.69 -10.88 -6.69
CA GLY A 229 -25.17 -12.05 -7.38
C GLY A 229 -24.92 -11.78 -8.87
N GLU A 230 -25.88 -11.15 -9.55
CA GLU A 230 -25.76 -10.76 -10.96
C GLU A 230 -24.63 -9.75 -11.19
N ASN A 231 -24.48 -8.77 -10.29
CA ASN A 231 -23.39 -7.78 -10.38
C ASN A 231 -22.01 -8.44 -10.22
N LEU A 232 -21.83 -9.31 -9.23
CA LEU A 232 -20.57 -10.03 -9.01
C LEU A 232 -20.23 -10.94 -10.21
N GLN A 233 -21.24 -11.59 -10.79
CA GLN A 233 -21.06 -12.43 -11.98
C GLN A 233 -20.68 -11.57 -13.20
N SER A 234 -21.32 -10.41 -13.38
CA SER A 234 -20.98 -9.45 -14.44
C SER A 234 -19.54 -8.92 -14.31
N GLU A 235 -19.12 -8.53 -13.10
CA GLU A 235 -17.74 -8.09 -12.81
C GLU A 235 -16.72 -9.18 -13.15
N PHE A 236 -17.01 -10.43 -12.80
CA PHE A 236 -16.17 -11.58 -13.13
C PHE A 236 -16.01 -11.76 -14.64
N TYR A 237 -17.11 -11.73 -15.41
CA TYR A 237 -17.05 -11.86 -16.87
C TYR A 237 -16.33 -10.67 -17.53
N GLN A 238 -16.55 -9.44 -17.05
CA GLN A 238 -15.82 -8.27 -17.55
C GLN A 238 -14.31 -8.36 -17.29
N GLY A 239 -13.90 -8.84 -16.10
CA GLY A 239 -12.50 -9.09 -15.79
C GLY A 239 -11.87 -10.15 -16.72
N MET A 240 -12.60 -11.22 -16.99
CA MET A 240 -12.17 -12.27 -17.91
C MET A 240 -12.03 -11.76 -19.35
N GLN A 241 -12.98 -10.94 -19.82
CA GLN A 241 -12.96 -10.35 -21.15
C GLN A 241 -11.76 -9.43 -21.35
N LYS A 242 -11.47 -8.55 -20.38
CA LYS A 242 -10.27 -7.68 -20.41
C LYS A 242 -8.98 -8.49 -20.52
N LYS A 243 -8.91 -9.64 -19.83
CA LYS A 243 -7.75 -10.55 -19.90
C LYS A 243 -7.62 -11.19 -21.28
N ILE A 244 -8.74 -11.62 -21.89
CA ILE A 244 -8.76 -12.16 -23.26
C ILE A 244 -8.30 -11.10 -24.26
N ASP A 245 -8.78 -9.87 -24.14
CA ASP A 245 -8.44 -8.79 -25.07
C ASP A 245 -6.96 -8.41 -24.97
N TYR A 246 -6.40 -8.35 -23.76
CA TYR A 246 -4.96 -8.16 -23.54
C TYR A 246 -4.10 -9.20 -24.27
N TYR A 247 -4.46 -10.49 -24.20
CA TYR A 247 -3.70 -11.54 -24.89
C TYR A 247 -3.90 -11.51 -26.41
N LYS A 248 -5.06 -11.07 -26.91
CA LYS A 248 -5.28 -10.87 -28.35
C LYS A 248 -4.42 -9.72 -28.90
N GLU A 249 -4.28 -8.62 -28.16
CA GLU A 249 -3.40 -7.50 -28.53
C GLU A 249 -1.93 -7.93 -28.53
N LYS A 250 -1.46 -8.59 -27.45
CA LYS A 250 -0.11 -9.15 -27.36
C LYS A 250 0.24 -10.08 -28.52
N LYS A 251 -0.72 -10.88 -29.01
CA LYS A 251 -0.51 -11.80 -30.13
C LYS A 251 -0.37 -11.09 -31.48
N LYS A 252 -0.88 -9.85 -31.63
CA LYS A 252 -0.72 -9.06 -32.86
C LYS A 252 0.63 -8.34 -32.94
N GLU A 253 1.32 -8.20 -31.80
CA GLU A 253 2.64 -7.57 -31.72
C GLU A 253 3.80 -8.56 -31.98
N TRP A 254 3.49 -9.85 -32.20
CA TRP A 254 4.42 -10.94 -32.51
C TRP A 254 4.23 -11.40 -33.95
#